data_AF-A0A639UYP1-F1
#
_entry.id   AF-A0A639UYP1-F1
#
_cell.length_a   1.000
_cell.length_b   1.000
_cell.length_c   1.000
_cell.angle_alpha   90.00
_cell.angle_beta   90.00
_cell.angle_gamma   90.00
#
_symmetry.space_group_name_H-M   'P 1'
#
loop_
_entity.id
_entity.type
_entity.pdbx_description
1 polymer ?
#
loop_
_entity_poly.entity_id
_entity_poly.type
_entity_poly.pdbx_seq_one_letter_code
_entity_poly.pdbx_strand_id
1 'polypeptide(L)'
;MALGLILCALVNVLLGFSNSFYAYVGFVIALGVFQGMGVGPSFITLANWYPKKERGIYTAVWNISHNIGGGIVAPIVSLSGFALAALLGVSMANFNETYWHMNHFYTPAACAVIISLYALYAVKGNPKNEGLVDITEINEMRGIKTEEIKAIETPNLSSFEIFYHYVLKNKNAWYVAWMDTFVYMVRFGLISWLPIYLLETKGFNKEQIGIAFWLFEWAAIPSTLLAGYISDKIFKGYRMPPAIGAMVIIFFMIIGYFTSNNLYMVIFFAAMAGC
;
A
#
# COMPACT_ATOMS: atom_id res chain seq x y z
N MET A 1 -2.15 0.38 -14.93
CA MET A 1 -2.75 0.98 -13.72
C MET A 1 -4.26 1.15 -13.83
N ALA A 2 -4.80 2.06 -14.66
CA ALA A 2 -6.24 2.32 -14.69
C ALA A 2 -7.12 1.10 -15.04
N LEU A 3 -6.71 0.29 -16.04
CA LEU A 3 -7.41 -0.95 -16.39
C LEU A 3 -7.47 -1.93 -15.21
N GLY A 4 -6.38 -2.06 -14.43
CA GLY A 4 -6.35 -2.89 -13.22
C GLY A 4 -7.34 -2.41 -12.16
N LEU A 5 -7.46 -1.09 -11.95
CA LEU A 5 -8.43 -0.50 -11.02
C LEU A 5 -9.88 -0.76 -11.45
N ILE A 6 -10.19 -0.62 -12.74
CA ILE A 6 -11.52 -0.88 -13.29
C ILE A 6 -11.88 -2.36 -13.12
N LEU A 7 -10.96 -3.27 -13.42
CA LEU A 7 -11.17 -4.70 -13.24
C LEU A 7 -11.35 -5.06 -11.75
N CYS A 8 -10.59 -4.44 -10.84
CA CYS A 8 -10.79 -4.62 -9.40
C CYS A 8 -12.19 -4.16 -8.96
N ALA A 9 -12.65 -3.01 -9.46
CA ALA A 9 -13.99 -2.50 -9.17
C ALA A 9 -15.07 -3.46 -9.68
N LEU A 10 -14.92 -4.00 -10.89
CA LEU A 10 -15.84 -4.97 -11.46
C LEU A 10 -15.91 -6.25 -10.61
N VAL A 11 -14.76 -6.80 -10.20
CA VAL A 11 -14.73 -8.00 -9.35
C VAL A 11 -15.34 -7.72 -7.97
N ASN A 12 -15.12 -6.53 -7.38
CA ASN A 12 -15.78 -6.14 -6.13
C ASN A 12 -17.30 -6.09 -6.26
N VAL A 13 -17.83 -5.59 -7.38
CA VAL A 13 -19.29 -5.64 -7.64
C VAL A 13 -19.76 -7.10 -7.74
N LEU A 14 -19.04 -7.97 -8.45
CA LEU A 14 -19.39 -9.39 -8.55
C LEU A 14 -19.35 -10.11 -7.20
N LEU A 15 -18.41 -9.77 -6.33
CA LEU A 15 -18.34 -10.29 -4.96
C LEU A 15 -19.60 -9.93 -4.15
N GLY A 16 -20.17 -8.74 -4.35
CA GLY A 16 -21.42 -8.33 -3.69
C GLY A 16 -22.64 -9.17 -4.08
N PHE A 17 -22.64 -9.81 -5.26
CA PHE A 17 -23.72 -10.69 -5.73
C PHE A 17 -23.48 -12.18 -5.45
N SER A 18 -22.27 -12.55 -5.03
CA SER A 18 -21.86 -13.95 -4.94
C SER A 18 -22.12 -14.54 -3.55
N ASN A 19 -22.95 -15.60 -3.49
CA ASN A 19 -23.23 -16.35 -2.25
C ASN A 19 -22.49 -17.71 -2.18
N SER A 20 -21.67 -18.03 -3.18
CA SER A 20 -20.94 -19.30 -3.26
C SER A 20 -19.49 -19.14 -2.79
N PHE A 21 -19.05 -20.01 -1.88
CA PHE A 21 -17.69 -20.02 -1.36
C PHE A 21 -16.62 -20.15 -2.46
N TYR A 22 -16.80 -21.07 -3.39
CA TYR A 22 -15.82 -21.29 -4.48
C TYR A 22 -15.76 -20.10 -5.44
N ALA A 23 -16.90 -19.46 -5.70
CA ALA A 23 -16.93 -18.24 -6.50
C ALA A 23 -16.22 -17.09 -5.76
N TYR A 24 -16.40 -16.98 -4.44
CA TYR A 24 -15.69 -16.00 -3.61
C TYR A 24 -14.18 -16.19 -3.68
N VAL A 25 -13.68 -17.43 -3.54
CA VAL A 25 -12.25 -17.74 -3.69
C VAL A 25 -11.73 -17.35 -5.07
N GLY A 26 -12.44 -17.70 -6.14
CA GLY A 26 -12.07 -17.34 -7.51
C GLY A 26 -11.97 -15.83 -7.72
N PHE A 27 -12.93 -15.07 -7.17
CA PHE A 27 -12.92 -13.62 -7.24
C PHE A 27 -11.81 -12.97 -6.41
N VAL A 28 -11.48 -13.51 -5.23
CA VAL A 28 -10.33 -13.02 -4.43
C VAL A 28 -9.02 -13.25 -5.16
N ILE A 29 -8.84 -14.40 -5.81
CA ILE A 29 -7.66 -14.66 -6.66
C ILE A 29 -7.60 -13.66 -7.82
N ALA A 30 -8.73 -13.43 -8.50
CA ALA A 30 -8.81 -12.46 -9.59
C ALA A 30 -8.48 -11.02 -9.12
N LEU A 31 -8.97 -10.61 -7.95
CA LEU A 31 -8.60 -9.34 -7.33
C LEU A 31 -7.09 -9.22 -7.13
N GLY A 32 -6.44 -10.25 -6.58
CA GLY A 32 -4.99 -10.25 -6.39
C GLY A 32 -4.22 -10.06 -7.70
N VAL A 33 -4.65 -10.73 -8.78
CA VAL A 33 -4.05 -10.60 -10.11
C VAL A 33 -4.22 -9.17 -10.65
N PHE A 34 -5.42 -8.61 -10.57
CA PHE A 34 -5.71 -7.28 -11.11
C PHE A 34 -5.06 -6.15 -10.29
N GLN A 35 -4.93 -6.31 -8.97
CA GLN A 35 -4.19 -5.37 -8.12
C GLN A 35 -2.70 -5.31 -8.49
N GLY A 36 -2.11 -6.44 -8.89
CA GLY A 36 -0.72 -6.52 -9.36
C GLY A 36 -0.43 -5.64 -10.59
N MET A 37 -1.43 -5.32 -11.40
CA MET A 37 -1.30 -4.47 -12.60
C MET A 37 -1.10 -2.98 -12.29
N GLY A 38 -1.18 -2.58 -11.02
CA GLY A 38 -1.00 -1.20 -10.56
C GLY A 38 0.47 -0.81 -10.43
N VAL A 39 1.22 -1.56 -9.62
CA VAL A 39 2.55 -1.20 -9.10
C VAL A 39 3.58 -0.96 -10.20
N GLY A 40 3.74 -1.91 -11.13
CA GLY A 40 4.75 -1.84 -12.18
C GLY A 40 4.65 -0.58 -13.05
N PRO A 41 3.49 -0.31 -13.68
CA PRO A 41 3.29 0.92 -14.45
C PRO A 41 3.51 2.20 -13.64
N SER A 42 3.10 2.26 -12.37
CA SER A 42 3.32 3.44 -11.53
C SER A 42 4.81 3.77 -11.36
N PHE A 43 5.64 2.76 -11.11
CA PHE A 43 7.09 2.95 -11.00
C PHE A 43 7.73 3.43 -12.30
N ILE A 44 7.27 2.93 -13.45
CA ILE A 44 7.74 3.35 -14.77
C ILE A 44 7.36 4.80 -15.05
N THR A 45 6.10 5.17 -14.80
CA THR A 45 5.66 6.57 -14.95
C THR A 45 6.48 7.51 -14.06
N LEU A 46 6.72 7.14 -12.81
CA LEU A 46 7.55 7.94 -11.91
C LEU A 46 9.00 8.10 -12.42
N ALA A 47 9.56 7.04 -12.99
CA ALA A 47 10.89 7.04 -13.59
C ALA A 47 11.00 7.99 -14.79
N ASN A 48 9.93 8.08 -15.57
CA ASN A 48 9.88 8.84 -16.81
C ASN A 48 9.54 10.31 -16.61
N TRP A 49 8.96 10.69 -15.47
CA TRP A 49 8.54 12.06 -15.16
C TRP A 49 9.48 12.80 -14.20
N TYR A 50 10.28 12.10 -13.39
CA TYR A 50 11.14 12.75 -12.39
C TYR A 50 12.64 12.42 -12.51
N PRO A 51 13.53 13.43 -12.45
CA PRO A 51 14.99 13.24 -12.42
C PRO A 51 15.47 12.38 -11.25
N LYS A 52 16.60 11.68 -11.43
CA LYS A 52 17.20 10.80 -10.39
C LYS A 52 17.39 11.50 -9.04
N LYS A 53 17.74 12.79 -9.02
CA LYS A 53 17.98 13.58 -7.80
C LYS A 53 16.70 13.79 -6.96
N GLU A 54 15.54 13.88 -7.60
CA GLU A 54 14.25 14.15 -6.95
C GLU A 54 13.41 12.87 -6.78
N ARG A 55 13.74 11.81 -7.53
CA ARG A 55 13.01 10.53 -7.56
C ARG A 55 12.82 9.88 -6.19
N GLY A 56 13.74 10.10 -5.25
CA GLY A 56 13.62 9.58 -3.88
C GLY A 56 12.37 10.10 -3.15
N ILE A 57 12.08 11.40 -3.26
CA ILE A 57 10.92 12.03 -2.61
C ILE A 57 9.63 11.50 -3.23
N TYR A 58 9.54 11.44 -4.56
CA TYR A 58 8.35 10.95 -5.22
C TYR A 58 8.12 9.44 -5.00
N THR A 59 9.19 8.67 -4.84
CA THR A 59 9.09 7.25 -4.48
C THR A 59 8.58 7.10 -3.04
N ALA A 60 8.96 8.00 -2.13
CA ALA A 60 8.41 8.04 -0.78
C ALA A 60 6.91 8.41 -0.78
N VAL A 61 6.49 9.39 -1.60
CA VAL A 61 5.05 9.72 -1.78
C VAL A 61 4.28 8.51 -2.32
N TRP A 62 4.85 7.81 -3.29
CA TRP A 62 4.27 6.56 -3.80
C TRP A 62 4.15 5.50 -2.70
N ASN A 63 5.18 5.32 -1.86
CA ASN A 63 5.11 4.40 -0.72
C ASN A 63 4.02 4.82 0.30
N ILE A 64 3.81 6.10 0.54
CA ILE A 64 2.78 6.57 1.50
C ILE A 64 1.35 6.31 0.97
N SER A 65 1.16 6.20 -0.35
CA SER A 65 -0.16 6.02 -0.97
C SER A 65 -0.92 4.79 -0.47
N HIS A 66 -0.24 3.68 -0.12
CA HIS A 66 -0.93 2.49 0.37
C HIS A 66 -1.50 2.68 1.78
N ASN A 67 -0.78 3.37 2.68
CA ASN A 67 -1.25 3.69 4.03
C ASN A 67 -2.41 4.70 3.97
N ILE A 68 -2.33 5.68 3.05
CA ILE A 68 -3.43 6.62 2.79
C ILE A 68 -4.66 5.85 2.29
N GLY A 69 -4.48 4.94 1.34
CA GLY A 69 -5.55 4.10 0.81
C GLY A 69 -6.21 3.26 1.92
N GLY A 70 -5.42 2.49 2.67
CA GLY A 70 -5.91 1.67 3.78
C GLY A 70 -6.61 2.48 4.86
N GLY A 71 -6.01 3.60 5.26
CA GLY A 71 -6.53 4.47 6.33
C GLY A 71 -7.80 5.25 5.97
N ILE A 72 -8.08 5.49 4.69
CA ILE A 72 -9.27 6.25 4.26
C ILE A 72 -10.47 5.33 3.95
N VAL A 73 -10.25 4.03 3.68
CA VAL A 73 -11.32 3.07 3.37
C VAL A 73 -12.36 3.00 4.49
N ALA A 74 -11.94 2.87 5.76
CA ALA A 74 -12.87 2.75 6.88
C ALA A 74 -13.77 4.00 7.07
N PRO A 75 -13.24 5.24 7.04
CA PRO A 75 -14.05 6.45 6.99
C PRO A 75 -15.00 6.54 5.80
N ILE A 76 -14.53 6.21 4.58
CA ILE A 76 -15.37 6.24 3.37
C ILE A 76 -16.57 5.31 3.53
N VAL A 77 -16.33 4.06 3.94
CA VAL A 77 -17.37 3.04 4.11
C VAL A 77 -18.35 3.42 5.23
N SER A 78 -17.86 4.04 6.30
CA SER A 78 -18.70 4.51 7.40
C SER A 78 -19.61 5.67 6.97
N LEU A 79 -19.05 6.66 6.26
CA LEU A 79 -19.80 7.81 5.76
C LEU A 79 -20.79 7.44 4.65
N SER A 80 -20.41 6.55 3.74
CA SER A 80 -21.32 6.05 2.70
C SER A 80 -22.46 5.23 3.30
N GLY A 81 -22.18 4.43 4.34
CA GLY A 81 -23.21 3.70 5.05
C GLY A 81 -24.22 4.63 5.71
N PHE A 82 -23.72 5.71 6.33
CA PHE A 82 -24.59 6.74 6.91
C PHE A 82 -25.48 7.41 5.87
N ALA A 83 -24.89 7.86 4.76
CA ALA A 83 -25.62 8.52 3.68
C ALA A 83 -26.65 7.59 3.02
N LEU A 84 -26.29 6.31 2.79
CA LEU A 84 -27.17 5.36 2.13
C LEU A 84 -28.34 4.94 3.04
N ALA A 85 -28.13 4.75 4.34
CA ALA A 85 -29.24 4.46 5.24
C ALA A 85 -30.18 5.65 5.40
N ALA A 86 -29.64 6.89 5.43
CA ALA A 86 -30.44 8.11 5.44
C ALA A 86 -31.30 8.26 4.17
N LEU A 87 -30.74 7.96 3.00
CA LEU A 87 -31.45 7.98 1.72
C LEU A 87 -32.57 6.92 1.66
N LEU A 88 -32.31 5.74 2.23
CA LEU A 88 -33.28 4.64 2.27
C LEU A 88 -34.31 4.80 3.41
N GLY A 89 -34.13 5.78 4.31
CA GLY A 89 -35.00 6.00 5.47
C GLY A 89 -34.92 4.88 6.52
N VAL A 90 -33.81 4.16 6.57
CA VAL A 90 -33.61 2.99 7.44
C VAL A 90 -32.63 3.33 8.56
N SER A 91 -32.85 2.80 9.76
CA SER A 91 -31.92 2.94 10.88
C SER A 91 -30.57 2.27 10.57
N MET A 92 -29.47 2.77 11.14
CA MET A 92 -28.13 2.19 10.93
C MET A 92 -28.05 0.71 11.33
N ALA A 93 -28.82 0.30 12.33
CA ALA A 93 -28.88 -1.10 12.76
C ALA A 93 -29.45 -2.01 11.66
N ASN A 94 -30.60 -1.65 11.11
CA ASN A 94 -31.26 -2.43 10.05
C ASN A 94 -30.46 -2.36 8.73
N PHE A 95 -29.79 -1.23 8.48
CA PHE A 95 -28.93 -1.06 7.31
C PHE A 95 -27.69 -1.97 7.37
N ASN A 96 -27.03 -2.05 8.53
CA ASN A 96 -25.89 -2.94 8.73
C ASN A 96 -26.26 -4.42 8.73
N GLU A 97 -27.51 -4.79 9.01
CA GLU A 97 -27.93 -6.19 8.93
C GLU A 97 -28.33 -6.58 7.49
N THR A 98 -29.04 -5.70 6.79
CA THR A 98 -29.64 -6.03 5.48
C THR A 98 -28.77 -5.63 4.29
N TYR A 99 -28.02 -4.53 4.39
CA TYR A 99 -27.33 -3.88 3.26
C TYR A 99 -25.81 -3.82 3.43
N TRP A 100 -25.23 -4.56 4.38
CA TRP A 100 -23.77 -4.54 4.61
C TRP A 100 -22.96 -4.93 3.39
N HIS A 101 -23.44 -5.90 2.59
CA HIS A 101 -22.79 -6.31 1.34
C HIS A 101 -22.68 -5.13 0.36
N MET A 102 -23.75 -4.34 0.23
CA MET A 102 -23.77 -3.19 -0.67
C MET A 102 -22.80 -2.11 -0.20
N ASN A 103 -22.77 -1.83 1.10
CA ASN A 103 -21.88 -0.79 1.63
C ASN A 103 -20.40 -1.18 1.57
N HIS A 104 -20.06 -2.44 1.84
CA HIS A 104 -18.68 -2.90 1.89
C HIS A 104 -18.09 -3.21 0.51
N PHE A 105 -18.89 -3.62 -0.47
CA PHE A 105 -18.39 -4.00 -1.80
C PHE A 105 -18.67 -2.94 -2.87
N TYR A 106 -19.83 -2.28 -2.87
CA TYR A 106 -20.18 -1.34 -3.94
C TYR A 106 -19.61 0.06 -3.71
N THR A 107 -19.52 0.53 -2.47
CA THR A 107 -18.92 1.84 -2.19
C THR A 107 -17.45 1.87 -2.60
N PRO A 108 -16.57 0.92 -2.19
CA PRO A 108 -15.18 0.97 -2.63
C PRO A 108 -15.03 0.76 -4.14
N ALA A 109 -15.90 -0.03 -4.77
CA ALA A 109 -15.92 -0.19 -6.22
C ALA A 109 -16.25 1.13 -6.94
N ALA A 110 -17.26 1.87 -6.48
CA ALA A 110 -17.64 3.17 -7.04
C ALA A 110 -16.49 4.18 -6.91
N CYS A 111 -15.87 4.27 -5.73
CA CYS A 111 -14.70 5.11 -5.51
C CYS A 111 -13.54 4.72 -6.42
N ALA A 112 -13.26 3.42 -6.57
CA ALA A 112 -12.21 2.92 -7.45
C ALA A 112 -12.47 3.28 -8.92
N VAL A 113 -13.72 3.22 -9.39
CA VAL A 113 -14.08 3.67 -10.75
C VAL A 113 -13.82 5.16 -10.92
N ILE A 114 -14.28 6.00 -9.99
CA ILE A 114 -14.07 7.46 -10.06
C ILE A 114 -12.57 7.79 -10.10
N ILE A 115 -11.78 7.17 -9.22
CA ILE A 115 -10.32 7.33 -9.20
C ILE A 115 -9.68 6.82 -10.49
N SER A 116 -10.18 5.72 -11.06
CA SER A 116 -9.67 5.20 -12.33
C SER A 116 -9.94 6.14 -13.51
N LEU A 117 -11.12 6.77 -13.55
CA LEU A 117 -11.48 7.74 -14.59
C LEU A 117 -10.62 9.00 -14.45
N TYR A 118 -10.43 9.47 -13.22
CA TYR A 118 -9.50 10.56 -12.95
C TYR A 118 -8.07 10.18 -13.36
N ALA A 119 -7.62 8.97 -13.06
CA ALA A 119 -6.29 8.49 -13.47
C ALA A 119 -6.15 8.40 -14.99
N LEU A 120 -7.19 7.99 -15.73
CA LEU A 120 -7.18 8.00 -17.20
C LEU A 120 -7.09 9.42 -17.77
N TYR A 121 -7.69 10.40 -17.10
CA TYR A 121 -7.64 11.80 -17.50
C TYR A 121 -6.30 12.47 -17.14
N ALA A 122 -5.80 12.23 -15.92
CA ALA A 122 -4.67 12.96 -15.34
C ALA A 122 -3.32 12.27 -15.54
N VAL A 123 -3.27 10.93 -15.57
CA VAL A 123 -2.02 10.19 -15.74
C VAL A 123 -1.72 10.08 -17.22
N LYS A 124 -0.93 11.05 -17.67
CA LYS A 124 -0.44 11.10 -19.03
C LYS A 124 0.75 10.18 -19.22
N GLY A 125 0.99 9.79 -20.47
CA GLY A 125 2.03 8.84 -20.85
C GLY A 125 3.44 9.38 -20.68
N ASN A 126 4.32 9.08 -21.63
CA ASN A 126 5.66 9.64 -21.63
C ASN A 126 5.61 11.16 -21.90
N PRO A 127 6.48 12.00 -21.30
CA PRO A 127 6.55 13.43 -21.61
C PRO A 127 6.64 13.69 -23.12
N LYS A 128 7.39 12.84 -23.83
CA LYS A 128 7.52 12.83 -25.30
C LYS A 128 6.19 12.66 -26.05
N ASN A 129 5.26 11.84 -25.52
CA ASN A 129 3.94 11.62 -26.13
C ASN A 129 3.00 12.81 -25.89
N GLU A 130 3.31 13.65 -24.90
CA GLU A 130 2.57 14.87 -24.57
C GLU A 130 3.18 16.13 -25.22
N GLY A 131 4.19 15.95 -26.08
CA GLY A 131 4.91 17.07 -26.72
C GLY A 131 5.81 17.85 -25.77
N LEU A 132 6.13 17.30 -24.59
CA LEU A 132 7.05 17.88 -23.63
C LEU A 132 8.47 17.35 -23.86
N VAL A 133 9.45 18.17 -23.50
CA VAL A 133 10.88 17.87 -23.57
C VAL A 133 11.17 16.60 -22.77
N ASP A 134 11.94 15.67 -23.36
CA ASP A 134 12.24 14.39 -22.74
C ASP A 134 13.09 14.59 -21.47
N ILE A 135 13.00 13.65 -20.54
CA ILE A 135 13.68 13.79 -19.25
C ILE A 135 15.20 13.80 -19.40
N THR A 136 15.71 13.21 -20.48
CA THR A 136 17.10 13.26 -20.93
C THR A 136 17.54 14.70 -21.20
N GLU A 137 16.80 15.44 -22.01
CA GLU A 137 17.03 16.86 -22.29
C GLU A 137 16.80 17.75 -21.06
N ILE A 138 15.82 17.43 -20.18
CA ILE A 138 15.63 18.16 -18.90
C ILE A 138 16.82 17.94 -17.95
N ASN A 139 17.36 16.72 -17.89
CA ASN A 139 18.54 16.42 -17.09
C ASN A 139 19.77 17.17 -17.62
N GLU A 140 19.93 17.23 -18.95
CA GLU A 140 20.99 18.00 -19.62
C GLU A 140 20.85 19.51 -19.38
N MET A 141 19.65 20.08 -19.55
CA MET A 141 19.37 21.51 -19.31
C MET A 141 19.57 21.94 -17.86
N ARG A 142 19.33 21.05 -16.88
CA ARG A 142 19.53 21.35 -15.45
C ARG A 142 20.97 21.20 -14.99
N GLY A 143 21.91 20.93 -15.90
CA GLY A 143 23.32 20.70 -15.54
C GLY A 143 23.51 19.53 -14.58
N ILE A 144 22.50 18.64 -14.47
CA ILE A 144 22.69 17.34 -13.86
C ILE A 144 23.55 16.62 -14.88
N LYS A 145 24.87 16.65 -14.67
CA LYS A 145 25.75 15.69 -15.30
C LYS A 145 25.08 14.36 -15.00
N THR A 146 24.50 13.74 -16.01
CA THR A 146 24.48 12.30 -16.10
C THR A 146 25.96 11.98 -16.02
N GLU A 147 26.51 11.89 -14.79
CA GLU A 147 27.75 11.19 -14.59
C GLU A 147 27.52 9.93 -15.38
N GLU A 148 28.40 9.77 -16.36
CA GLU A 148 28.55 8.55 -17.10
C GLU A 148 28.53 7.43 -16.07
N ILE A 149 27.34 6.91 -15.75
CA ILE A 149 27.13 5.50 -15.81
C ILE A 149 27.56 5.26 -17.24
N LYS A 150 28.87 5.00 -17.41
CA LYS A 150 29.41 4.41 -18.61
C LYS A 150 28.30 3.47 -19.01
N ALA A 151 27.76 3.67 -20.19
CA ALA A 151 27.10 2.59 -20.87
C ALA A 151 28.18 1.50 -20.94
N ILE A 152 28.37 0.74 -19.84
CA ILE A 152 28.45 -0.69 -19.91
C ILE A 152 27.27 -0.94 -20.81
N GLU A 153 27.56 -1.20 -22.08
CA GLU A 153 26.60 -1.74 -23.02
C GLU A 153 25.84 -2.75 -22.19
N THR A 154 24.65 -2.38 -21.74
CA THR A 154 23.80 -3.37 -21.11
C THR A 154 23.59 -4.29 -22.30
N PRO A 155 24.11 -5.53 -22.26
CA PRO A 155 23.87 -6.41 -23.38
C PRO A 155 22.35 -6.41 -23.54
N ASN A 156 21.83 -6.50 -24.77
CA ASN A 156 20.40 -6.64 -25.03
C ASN A 156 19.94 -7.98 -24.43
N LEU A 157 19.95 -8.05 -23.11
CA LEU A 157 19.61 -9.19 -22.29
C LEU A 157 18.10 -9.13 -22.14
N SER A 158 17.48 -10.28 -22.34
CA SER A 158 16.08 -10.48 -22.00
C SER A 158 15.87 -10.14 -20.51
N SER A 159 14.69 -9.63 -20.16
CA SER A 159 14.30 -9.39 -18.75
C SER A 159 14.53 -10.63 -17.87
N PHE A 160 14.42 -11.83 -18.45
CA PHE A 160 14.69 -13.09 -17.76
C PHE A 160 16.18 -13.33 -17.51
N GLU A 161 17.04 -12.97 -18.45
CA GLU A 161 18.50 -13.10 -18.30
C GLU A 161 19.02 -12.11 -17.24
N ILE A 162 18.48 -10.89 -17.21
CA ILE A 162 18.79 -9.92 -16.16
C ILE A 162 18.40 -10.49 -14.78
N PHE A 163 17.18 -11.02 -14.68
CA PHE A 163 16.70 -11.63 -13.45
C PHE A 163 17.59 -12.80 -12.99
N TYR A 164 17.90 -13.74 -13.88
CA TYR A 164 18.67 -14.92 -13.52
C TYR A 164 20.12 -14.59 -13.14
N HIS A 165 20.79 -13.76 -13.94
CA HIS A 165 22.21 -13.48 -13.74
C HIS A 165 22.48 -12.48 -12.62
N TYR A 166 21.64 -11.45 -12.46
CA TYR A 166 21.90 -10.35 -11.52
C TYR A 166 21.07 -10.40 -10.23
N VAL A 167 19.87 -10.99 -10.27
CA VAL A 167 18.99 -11.06 -9.08
C VAL A 167 19.12 -12.43 -8.42
N LEU A 168 18.87 -13.50 -9.17
CA LEU A 168 18.74 -14.85 -8.60
C LEU A 168 20.07 -15.41 -8.07
N LYS A 169 21.20 -15.05 -8.69
CA LYS A 169 22.54 -15.45 -8.22
C LYS A 169 23.11 -14.57 -7.11
N ASN A 170 22.48 -13.45 -6.79
CA ASN A 170 23.00 -12.49 -5.82
C ASN A 170 22.56 -12.86 -4.39
N LYS A 171 23.52 -13.29 -3.56
CA LYS A 171 23.26 -13.65 -2.15
C LYS A 171 22.66 -12.51 -1.33
N ASN A 172 23.06 -11.26 -1.58
CA ASN A 172 22.54 -10.11 -0.86
C ASN A 172 21.07 -9.84 -1.19
N ALA A 173 20.66 -10.08 -2.45
CA ALA A 173 19.26 -9.96 -2.84
C ALA A 173 18.39 -10.98 -2.09
N TRP A 174 18.87 -12.21 -1.89
CA TRP A 174 18.17 -13.22 -1.11
C TRP A 174 18.04 -12.86 0.37
N TYR A 175 19.07 -12.30 1.00
CA TYR A 175 18.97 -11.86 2.40
C TYR A 175 17.92 -10.77 2.58
N VAL A 176 17.87 -9.80 1.65
CA VAL A 176 16.86 -8.75 1.67
C VAL A 176 15.47 -9.34 1.43
N ALA A 177 15.31 -10.25 0.48
CA ALA A 177 14.01 -10.88 0.20
C ALA A 177 13.48 -11.71 1.39
N TRP A 178 14.34 -12.45 2.08
CA TRP A 178 13.97 -13.20 3.28
C TRP A 178 13.58 -12.27 4.44
N MET A 179 14.38 -11.22 4.68
CA MET A 179 14.05 -10.21 5.68
C MET A 179 12.68 -9.57 5.39
N ASP A 180 12.46 -9.17 4.14
CA ASP A 180 11.21 -8.56 3.69
C ASP A 180 10.02 -9.49 3.90
N THR A 181 10.17 -10.78 3.59
CA THR A 181 9.14 -11.81 3.81
C THR A 181 8.67 -11.85 5.26
N PHE A 182 9.59 -11.85 6.24
CA PHE A 182 9.23 -11.89 7.66
C PHE A 182 8.62 -10.58 8.15
N VAL A 183 9.14 -9.44 7.68
CA VAL A 183 8.57 -8.12 8.02
C VAL A 183 7.14 -8.01 7.51
N TYR A 184 6.88 -8.42 6.26
CA TYR A 184 5.53 -8.44 5.70
C TYR A 184 4.62 -9.48 6.36
N MET A 185 5.16 -10.63 6.79
CA MET A 185 4.39 -11.61 7.56
C MET A 185 3.89 -11.00 8.87
N VAL A 186 4.73 -10.29 9.61
CA VAL A 186 4.32 -9.59 10.84
C VAL A 186 3.28 -8.52 10.51
N ARG A 187 3.55 -7.70 9.50
CA ARG A 187 2.66 -6.60 9.12
C ARG A 187 1.25 -7.09 8.75
N PHE A 188 1.15 -8.05 7.82
CA PHE A 188 -0.14 -8.60 7.43
C PHE A 188 -0.78 -9.41 8.55
N GLY A 189 0.02 -10.13 9.35
CA GLY A 189 -0.45 -10.83 10.54
C GLY A 189 -1.13 -9.87 11.51
N LEU A 190 -0.49 -8.75 11.84
CA LEU A 190 -1.07 -7.70 12.68
C LEU A 190 -2.31 -7.09 12.04
N ILE A 191 -2.27 -6.64 10.78
CA ILE A 191 -3.42 -6.03 10.10
C ILE A 191 -4.65 -6.96 10.11
N SER A 192 -4.45 -8.26 9.81
CA SER A 192 -5.56 -9.22 9.71
C SER A 192 -6.10 -9.66 11.06
N TRP A 193 -5.24 -9.82 12.07
CA TRP A 193 -5.65 -10.31 13.39
C TRP A 193 -5.99 -9.21 14.38
N LEU A 194 -5.51 -7.99 14.18
CA LEU A 194 -5.75 -6.86 15.10
C LEU A 194 -7.23 -6.67 15.41
N PRO A 195 -8.15 -6.62 14.42
CA PRO A 195 -9.57 -6.46 14.71
C PRO A 195 -10.17 -7.64 15.49
N ILE A 196 -9.78 -8.87 15.12
CA ILE A 196 -10.29 -10.11 15.74
C ILE A 196 -9.83 -10.21 17.19
N TYR A 197 -8.55 -9.98 17.44
CA TYR A 197 -7.97 -10.02 18.78
C TYR A 197 -8.59 -8.97 19.70
N LEU A 198 -8.76 -7.74 19.22
CA LEU A 198 -9.40 -6.67 19.98
C LEU A 198 -10.87 -6.99 20.33
N LEU A 199 -11.59 -7.66 19.41
CA LEU A 199 -12.98 -8.05 19.61
C LEU A 199 -13.12 -9.24 20.58
N GLU A 200 -12.43 -10.35 20.30
CA GLU A 200 -12.66 -11.63 20.98
C GLU A 200 -11.95 -11.73 22.34
N THR A 201 -10.73 -11.21 22.45
CA THR A 201 -9.91 -11.40 23.67
C THR A 201 -9.94 -10.20 24.60
N LYS A 202 -9.96 -8.99 24.04
CA LYS A 202 -9.96 -7.74 24.82
C LYS A 202 -11.37 -7.17 25.02
N GLY A 203 -12.37 -7.69 24.33
CA GLY A 203 -13.79 -7.32 24.51
C GLY A 203 -14.11 -5.89 24.10
N PHE A 204 -13.35 -5.30 23.18
CA PHE A 204 -13.59 -3.93 22.72
C PHE A 204 -14.81 -3.84 21.80
N ASN A 205 -15.46 -2.68 21.80
CA ASN A 205 -16.63 -2.45 20.96
C ASN A 205 -16.22 -2.20 19.49
N LYS A 206 -17.13 -2.45 18.54
CA LYS A 206 -16.87 -2.33 17.09
C LYS A 206 -16.34 -0.93 16.68
N GLU A 207 -16.82 0.12 17.35
CA GLU A 207 -16.39 1.50 17.10
C GLU A 207 -14.93 1.75 17.52
N GLN A 208 -14.52 1.21 18.68
CA GLN A 208 -13.14 1.32 19.18
C GLN A 208 -12.16 0.57 18.27
N ILE A 209 -12.58 -0.56 17.69
CA ILE A 209 -11.79 -1.34 16.74
C ILE A 209 -11.57 -0.56 15.44
N GLY A 210 -12.61 0.11 14.93
CA GLY A 210 -12.48 0.97 13.75
C GLY A 210 -11.49 2.12 13.95
N ILE A 211 -11.55 2.78 15.11
CA ILE A 211 -10.60 3.86 15.48
C ILE A 211 -9.18 3.31 15.63
N ALA A 212 -9.02 2.12 16.25
CA ALA A 212 -7.72 1.47 16.40
C ALA A 212 -7.07 1.16 15.04
N PHE A 213 -7.84 0.61 14.09
CA PHE A 213 -7.37 0.32 12.75
C PHE A 213 -7.00 1.59 11.98
N TRP A 214 -7.82 2.64 12.11
CA TRP A 214 -7.53 3.94 11.51
C TRP A 214 -6.22 4.53 12.05
N LEU A 215 -6.03 4.53 13.37
CA LEU A 215 -4.78 5.01 13.99
C LEU A 215 -3.57 4.18 13.57
N PHE A 216 -3.73 2.87 13.43
CA PHE A 216 -2.67 1.97 12.97
C PHE A 216 -2.17 2.33 11.56
N GLU A 217 -3.08 2.48 10.59
CA GLU A 217 -2.71 2.83 9.20
C GLU A 217 -2.11 4.24 9.08
N TRP A 218 -2.65 5.20 9.85
CA TRP A 218 -2.18 6.58 9.81
C TRP A 218 -0.85 6.80 10.55
N ALA A 219 -0.56 6.02 11.60
CA ALA A 219 0.72 6.06 12.29
C ALA A 219 1.90 5.61 11.40
N ALA A 220 1.64 4.82 10.36
CA ALA A 220 2.67 4.35 9.43
C ALA A 220 3.26 5.47 8.58
N ILE A 221 2.50 6.52 8.32
CA ILE A 221 2.96 7.65 7.50
C ILE A 221 4.09 8.44 8.18
N PRO A 222 3.93 9.00 9.40
CA PRO A 222 5.02 9.69 10.07
C PRO A 222 6.17 8.74 10.43
N SER A 223 5.89 7.47 10.78
CA SER A 223 6.93 6.49 11.10
C SER A 223 7.86 6.24 9.90
N THR A 224 7.31 5.97 8.72
CA THR A 224 8.10 5.72 7.51
C THR A 224 8.95 6.93 7.08
N LEU A 225 8.41 8.14 7.23
CA LEU A 225 9.15 9.39 6.99
C LEU A 225 10.30 9.59 7.99
N LEU A 226 10.05 9.35 9.28
CA LEU A 226 11.06 9.43 10.34
C LEU A 226 12.15 8.37 10.15
N ALA A 227 11.79 7.13 9.80
CA ALA A 227 12.73 6.05 9.52
C ALA A 227 13.63 6.41 8.33
N GLY A 228 13.07 7.00 7.27
CA GLY A 228 13.84 7.52 6.13
C GLY A 228 14.84 8.60 6.55
N TYR A 229 14.39 9.59 7.33
CA TYR A 229 15.25 10.65 7.84
C TYR A 229 16.37 10.14 8.76
N ILE A 230 16.06 9.19 9.65
CA ILE A 230 17.04 8.54 10.53
C ILE A 230 18.07 7.77 9.71
N SER A 231 17.63 6.99 8.72
CA SER A 231 18.52 6.25 7.81
C SER A 231 19.49 7.19 7.07
N ASP A 232 18.98 8.30 6.54
CA ASP A 232 19.79 9.21 5.74
C ASP A 232 20.74 10.06 6.60
N LYS A 233 20.27 10.58 7.74
CA LYS A 233 21.05 11.50 8.59
C LYS A 233 21.97 10.79 9.58
N ILE A 234 21.51 9.71 10.22
CA ILE A 234 22.27 9.01 11.27
C ILE A 234 23.11 7.90 10.66
N PHE A 235 22.54 7.11 9.75
CA PHE A 235 23.22 5.96 9.15
C PHE A 235 23.92 6.28 7.82
N LYS A 236 23.96 7.55 7.41
CA LYS A 236 24.66 8.04 6.20
C LYS A 236 24.32 7.22 4.94
N GLY A 237 23.09 6.73 4.84
CA GLY A 237 22.61 5.95 3.69
C GLY A 237 22.85 4.44 3.75
N TYR A 238 23.46 3.89 4.82
CA TYR A 238 23.51 2.45 5.04
C TYR A 238 22.13 1.92 5.46
N ARG A 239 21.48 1.17 4.56
CA ARG A 239 20.07 0.73 4.74
C ARG A 239 19.89 -0.53 5.60
N MET A 240 20.92 -1.36 5.75
CA MET A 240 20.82 -2.62 6.52
C MET A 240 20.76 -2.41 8.05
N PRO A 241 21.57 -1.54 8.68
CA PRO A 241 21.50 -1.33 10.13
C PRO A 241 20.14 -0.79 10.64
N PRO A 242 19.51 0.21 9.98
CA PRO A 242 18.15 0.64 10.33
C PRO A 242 17.11 -0.50 10.26
N ALA A 243 17.20 -1.35 9.24
CA ALA A 243 16.26 -2.46 9.06
C ALA A 243 16.37 -3.50 10.18
N ILE A 244 17.58 -3.84 10.59
CA ILE A 244 17.81 -4.75 11.72
C ILE A 244 17.30 -4.12 13.02
N GLY A 245 17.55 -2.83 13.23
CA GLY A 245 17.00 -2.10 14.38
C GLY A 245 15.48 -2.11 14.43
N ALA A 246 14.83 -1.91 13.28
CA ALA A 246 13.37 -1.98 13.16
C ALA A 246 12.83 -3.37 13.54
N MET A 247 13.48 -4.45 13.10
CA MET A 247 13.06 -5.82 13.48
C MET A 247 13.10 -6.05 15.00
N VAL A 248 14.14 -5.53 15.68
CA VAL A 248 14.25 -5.65 17.14
C VAL A 248 13.14 -4.85 17.83
N ILE A 249 12.84 -3.64 17.33
CA ILE A 249 11.75 -2.80 17.85
C ILE A 249 10.42 -3.54 17.71
N ILE A 250 10.12 -4.05 16.51
CA ILE A 250 8.89 -4.79 16.21
C ILE A 250 8.71 -5.96 17.19
N PHE A 251 9.77 -6.72 17.47
CA PHE A 251 9.73 -7.83 18.42
C PHE A 251 9.26 -7.39 19.82
N PHE A 252 9.83 -6.30 20.35
CA PHE A 252 9.42 -5.77 21.66
C PHE A 252 8.01 -5.17 21.64
N MET A 253 7.63 -4.51 20.53
CA MET A 253 6.28 -3.94 20.38
C MET A 253 5.20 -5.03 20.36
N ILE A 254 5.46 -6.18 19.74
CA ILE A 254 4.53 -7.33 19.75
C ILE A 254 4.33 -7.87 21.18
N ILE A 255 5.39 -7.97 21.97
CA ILE A 255 5.28 -8.39 23.38
C ILE A 255 4.42 -7.39 24.18
N GLY A 256 4.65 -6.09 23.96
CA GLY A 256 3.84 -5.01 24.54
C GLY A 256 2.37 -5.11 24.14
N TYR A 257 2.08 -5.43 22.88
CA TYR A 257 0.74 -5.63 22.35
C TYR A 257 -0.01 -6.78 23.06
N PHE A 258 0.65 -7.93 23.28
CA PHE A 258 0.03 -9.06 23.97
C PHE A 258 -0.19 -8.81 25.46
N THR A 259 0.77 -8.16 26.12
CA THR A 259 0.77 -7.99 27.59
C THR A 259 -0.13 -6.83 28.06
N SER A 260 -0.40 -5.86 27.19
CA SER A 260 -1.15 -4.65 27.57
C SER A 260 -2.65 -4.88 27.69
N ASN A 261 -3.26 -4.38 28.76
CA ASN A 261 -4.72 -4.43 28.97
C ASN A 261 -5.42 -3.08 28.72
N ASN A 262 -4.66 -2.00 28.55
CA ASN A 262 -5.20 -0.67 28.27
C ASN A 262 -5.33 -0.46 26.75
N LEU A 263 -6.52 -0.05 26.29
CA LEU A 263 -6.84 0.22 24.88
C LEU A 263 -5.77 1.09 24.21
N TYR A 264 -5.39 2.19 24.84
CA TYR A 264 -4.42 3.13 24.26
C TYR A 264 -3.03 2.52 24.09
N MET A 265 -2.60 1.67 25.04
CA MET A 265 -1.30 0.99 24.94
C MET A 265 -1.32 -0.11 23.88
N VAL A 266 -2.42 -0.86 23.77
CA VAL A 266 -2.58 -1.88 22.73
C VAL A 266 -2.55 -1.25 21.34
N ILE A 267 -3.26 -0.13 21.15
CA ILE A 267 -3.26 0.62 19.88
C ILE A 267 -1.87 1.18 19.58
N PHE A 268 -1.19 1.75 20.58
CA PHE A 268 0.15 2.29 20.41
C PHE A 268 1.16 1.19 20.00
N PHE A 269 1.16 0.06 20.69
CA PHE A 269 2.05 -1.05 20.37
C PHE A 269 1.72 -1.71 19.03
N ALA A 270 0.43 -1.85 18.71
CA ALA A 270 0.01 -2.35 17.40
C ALA A 270 0.46 -1.42 16.29
N ALA A 271 0.21 -0.11 16.42
CA ALA A 271 0.64 0.91 15.47
C ALA A 271 2.15 0.84 15.27
N MET A 272 2.94 0.92 16.35
CA MET A 272 4.40 0.86 16.28
C MET A 272 4.96 -0.45 15.71
N ALA A 273 4.25 -1.57 15.84
CA ALA A 273 4.68 -2.86 15.28
C ALA A 273 4.32 -3.04 13.80
N GLY A 274 3.31 -2.31 13.32
CA GLY A 274 2.86 -2.38 11.92
C GLY A 274 3.55 -1.41 10.97
N CYS A 275 4.26 -0.42 11.52
CA CYS A 275 4.91 0.66 10.79
C CYS A 275 6.42 0.41 10.62
#